data_AF-A0A9Q7NVR5-F1
#
_entry.id   AF-A0A9Q7NVR5-F1
#
_cell.length_a   1.000
_cell.length_b   1.000
_cell.length_c   1.000
_cell.angle_alpha   90.00
_cell.angle_beta   90.00
_cell.angle_gamma   90.00
#
_symmetry.space_group_name_H-M   'P 1'
#
loop_
_entity.id
_entity.type
_entity.pdbx_description
1 polymer ?
#
loop_
_entity_poly.entity_id
_entity_poly.type
_entity_poly.pdbx_seq_one_letter_code
_entity_poly.pdbx_strand_id
1 'polypeptide(L)'
;MKVVSPYEELKSWFSLENYEQLKSLTIKELHTELAFREAIFDSVNFGWEDDNQNLRSILEGNPILSRQDNNHGHFGKGQRHVAQVSFGDIKKLENKLIMFSMDFFEENGDFKKELKKKPITKTMRDFFLNQNSSKMYVSFDLGMSSDEEIITALQTMLPDLRKEYEIDPVKTEKIGLAKIRKLVDYNIIPMMDLLIWSKFKKVKISNMVLSRVLYPDFTQEIRGEDHIKDTDRPVAEKSLNGETTRSLEYFISKNSHLLNIPISEFGTF
;
A
#
# COMPACT_ATOMS: atom_id res chain seq x y z
N MET A 1 -30.04 -5.72 -22.27
CA MET A 1 -28.71 -6.02 -21.71
C MET A 1 -28.50 -7.54 -21.77
N LYS A 2 -27.46 -8.04 -22.44
CA LYS A 2 -27.08 -9.45 -22.30
C LYS A 2 -26.43 -9.61 -20.93
N VAL A 3 -27.00 -10.47 -20.08
CA VAL A 3 -26.37 -10.89 -18.83
C VAL A 3 -25.24 -11.83 -19.22
N VAL A 4 -24.01 -11.32 -19.26
CA VAL A 4 -22.81 -12.14 -19.52
C VAL A 4 -22.45 -12.84 -18.21
N SER A 5 -22.14 -14.14 -18.27
CA SER A 5 -21.72 -14.87 -17.08
C SER A 5 -20.39 -14.29 -16.56
N PRO A 6 -20.18 -14.14 -15.24
CA PRO A 6 -18.90 -13.70 -14.68
C PRO A 6 -17.71 -14.54 -15.19
N TYR A 7 -17.93 -15.81 -15.49
CA TYR A 7 -16.91 -16.69 -16.06
C TYR A 7 -16.58 -16.37 -17.52
N GLU A 8 -17.55 -15.96 -18.32
CA GLU A 8 -17.33 -15.54 -19.70
C GLU A 8 -16.62 -14.19 -19.73
N GLU A 9 -16.99 -13.26 -18.84
CA GLU A 9 -16.31 -11.99 -18.70
C GLU A 9 -14.85 -12.20 -18.27
N LEU A 10 -14.61 -13.02 -17.22
CA LEU A 10 -13.26 -13.35 -16.77
C LEU A 10 -12.38 -13.92 -17.88
N LYS A 11 -12.93 -14.84 -18.70
CA LYS A 11 -12.21 -15.39 -19.86
C LYS A 11 -11.93 -14.36 -20.96
N SER A 12 -12.73 -13.30 -21.04
CA SER A 12 -12.59 -12.28 -22.09
C SER A 12 -11.51 -11.26 -21.80
N TRP A 13 -11.29 -10.89 -20.53
CA TRP A 13 -10.33 -9.85 -20.17
C TRP A 13 -9.02 -10.39 -19.57
N PHE A 14 -9.05 -11.53 -18.86
CA PHE A 14 -7.87 -12.04 -18.18
C PHE A 14 -7.04 -12.95 -19.10
N SER A 15 -5.79 -12.56 -19.33
CA SER A 15 -4.77 -13.38 -19.99
C SER A 15 -3.46 -13.29 -19.22
N LEU A 16 -2.80 -14.43 -18.95
CA LEU A 16 -1.49 -14.46 -18.31
C LEU A 16 -0.39 -13.84 -19.18
N GLU A 17 -0.54 -13.85 -20.50
CA GLU A 17 0.42 -13.27 -21.45
C GLU A 17 0.61 -11.76 -21.17
N ASN A 18 -0.46 -11.07 -20.76
CA ASN A 18 -0.43 -9.66 -20.41
C ASN A 18 0.46 -9.35 -19.18
N TYR A 19 0.86 -10.39 -18.43
CA TYR A 19 1.68 -10.30 -17.22
C TYR A 19 3.11 -10.80 -17.43
N GLU A 20 3.51 -11.26 -18.62
CA GLU A 20 4.88 -11.75 -18.85
C GLU A 20 5.95 -10.71 -18.52
N GLN A 21 5.62 -9.43 -18.74
CA GLN A 21 6.49 -8.30 -18.44
C GLN A 21 6.87 -8.18 -16.95
N LEU A 22 6.09 -8.78 -16.03
CA LEU A 22 6.38 -8.78 -14.59
C LEU A 22 7.77 -9.31 -14.26
N LYS A 23 8.26 -10.30 -15.03
CA LYS A 23 9.59 -10.90 -14.85
C LYS A 23 10.72 -9.90 -15.10
N SER A 24 10.48 -8.92 -15.96
CA SER A 24 11.43 -7.88 -16.34
C SER A 24 11.33 -6.61 -15.49
N LEU A 25 10.38 -6.54 -14.55
CA LEU A 25 10.26 -5.37 -13.68
C LEU A 25 11.44 -5.29 -12.73
N THR A 26 11.88 -4.08 -12.48
CA THR A 26 12.78 -3.76 -11.38
C THR A 26 12.06 -3.91 -10.03
N ILE A 27 12.82 -4.02 -8.94
CA ILE A 27 12.24 -4.02 -7.58
C ILE A 27 11.38 -2.76 -7.36
N LYS A 28 11.84 -1.62 -7.86
CA LYS A 28 11.11 -0.35 -7.82
C LYS A 28 9.76 -0.45 -8.52
N GLU A 29 9.74 -0.93 -9.76
CA GLU A 29 8.51 -1.07 -10.52
C GLU A 29 7.55 -2.08 -9.86
N LEU A 30 8.05 -3.20 -9.35
CA LEU A 30 7.23 -4.16 -8.60
C LEU A 30 6.57 -3.53 -7.37
N HIS A 31 7.32 -2.72 -6.61
CA HIS A 31 6.75 -1.97 -5.48
C HIS A 31 5.62 -1.04 -5.96
N THR A 32 5.84 -0.31 -7.04
CA THR A 32 4.83 0.57 -7.64
C THR A 32 3.57 -0.22 -8.06
N GLU A 33 3.73 -1.38 -8.69
CA GLU A 33 2.59 -2.24 -9.08
C GLU A 33 1.76 -2.71 -7.89
N LEU A 34 2.41 -3.08 -6.78
CA LEU A 34 1.74 -3.46 -5.53
C LEU A 34 0.99 -2.27 -4.92
N ALA A 35 1.62 -1.09 -4.89
CA ALA A 35 1.04 0.12 -4.34
C ALA A 35 -0.20 0.59 -5.13
N PHE A 36 -0.18 0.49 -6.47
CA PHE A 36 -1.36 0.79 -7.27
C PHE A 36 -2.53 -0.13 -6.94
N ARG A 37 -2.28 -1.43 -6.77
CA ARG A 37 -3.34 -2.41 -6.49
C ARG A 37 -3.91 -2.28 -5.09
N GLU A 38 -3.09 -1.93 -4.11
CA GLU A 38 -3.55 -1.54 -2.77
C GLU A 38 -4.52 -0.34 -2.86
N ALA A 39 -4.12 0.73 -3.57
CA ALA A 39 -4.97 1.91 -3.74
C ALA A 39 -6.27 1.61 -4.50
N ILE A 40 -6.21 0.77 -5.54
CA ILE A 40 -7.39 0.31 -6.28
C ILE A 40 -8.32 -0.50 -5.36
N PHE A 41 -7.78 -1.45 -4.62
CA PHE A 41 -8.57 -2.30 -3.72
C PHE A 41 -9.25 -1.49 -2.63
N ASP A 42 -8.56 -0.51 -2.06
CA ASP A 42 -9.16 0.46 -1.14
C ASP A 42 -10.28 1.26 -1.83
N SER A 43 -10.07 1.76 -3.05
CA SER A 43 -11.13 2.49 -3.77
C SER A 43 -12.39 1.64 -3.97
N VAL A 44 -12.24 0.35 -4.31
CA VAL A 44 -13.36 -0.60 -4.45
C VAL A 44 -14.03 -0.87 -3.09
N ASN A 45 -13.28 -0.86 -1.97
CA ASN A 45 -13.86 -1.02 -0.63
C ASN A 45 -14.80 0.14 -0.25
N PHE A 46 -14.49 1.34 -0.74
CA PHE A 46 -15.23 2.55 -0.40
C PHE A 46 -16.26 2.98 -1.46
N GLY A 47 -16.36 2.25 -2.58
CA GLY A 47 -17.28 2.60 -3.66
C GLY A 47 -16.79 3.82 -4.48
N TRP A 48 -15.48 4.01 -4.59
CA TRP A 48 -14.84 5.16 -5.26
C TRP A 48 -14.16 4.76 -6.58
N GLU A 49 -14.58 3.64 -7.17
CA GLU A 49 -13.93 3.04 -8.33
C GLU A 49 -14.29 3.67 -9.68
N ASP A 50 -15.38 4.45 -9.75
CA ASP A 50 -15.98 4.91 -11.01
C ASP A 50 -15.00 5.67 -11.91
N ASP A 51 -14.06 6.43 -11.33
CA ASP A 51 -13.06 7.22 -12.07
C ASP A 51 -11.62 6.68 -11.97
N ASN A 52 -11.44 5.43 -11.50
CA ASN A 52 -10.11 4.86 -11.32
C ASN A 52 -9.51 4.37 -12.65
N GLN A 53 -8.70 5.21 -13.30
CA GLN A 53 -8.04 4.89 -14.58
C GLN A 53 -7.16 3.63 -14.51
N ASN A 54 -6.49 3.39 -13.38
CA ASN A 54 -5.65 2.22 -13.19
C ASN A 54 -6.49 0.93 -13.14
N LEU A 55 -7.65 0.97 -12.46
CA LEU A 55 -8.60 -0.15 -12.48
C LEU A 55 -9.09 -0.41 -13.90
N ARG A 56 -9.46 0.63 -14.66
CA ARG A 56 -9.89 0.47 -16.06
C ARG A 56 -8.80 -0.19 -16.91
N SER A 57 -7.54 0.25 -16.77
CA SER A 57 -6.40 -0.33 -17.49
C SER A 57 -6.23 -1.84 -17.20
N ILE A 58 -6.34 -2.25 -15.93
CA ILE A 58 -6.34 -3.69 -15.54
C ILE A 58 -7.50 -4.44 -16.21
N LEU A 59 -8.72 -3.89 -16.15
CA LEU A 59 -9.93 -4.52 -16.69
C LEU A 59 -9.96 -4.57 -18.22
N GLU A 60 -9.18 -3.73 -18.90
CA GLU A 60 -8.97 -3.73 -20.35
C GLU A 60 -7.84 -4.67 -20.79
N GLY A 61 -7.21 -5.38 -19.86
CA GLY A 61 -6.11 -6.30 -20.16
C GLY A 61 -4.74 -5.64 -20.28
N ASN A 62 -4.56 -4.42 -19.76
CA ASN A 62 -3.29 -3.68 -19.74
C ASN A 62 -2.74 -3.54 -18.31
N PRO A 63 -2.45 -4.63 -17.58
CA PRO A 63 -2.27 -4.61 -16.13
C PRO A 63 -0.93 -4.01 -15.65
N ILE A 64 0.03 -3.72 -16.54
CA ILE A 64 1.34 -3.18 -16.18
C ILE A 64 1.26 -1.66 -16.11
N LEU A 65 1.09 -1.12 -14.91
CA LEU A 65 0.82 0.28 -14.63
C LEU A 65 2.11 1.09 -14.40
N SER A 66 3.15 0.48 -13.81
CA SER A 66 4.39 1.16 -13.42
C SER A 66 5.14 1.77 -14.61
N ARG A 67 4.92 1.23 -15.81
CA ARG A 67 5.51 1.70 -17.07
C ARG A 67 4.64 2.73 -17.81
N GLN A 68 3.37 2.84 -17.43
CA GLN A 68 2.44 3.85 -17.96
C GLN A 68 2.51 5.14 -17.13
N ASP A 69 3.00 5.05 -15.91
CA ASP A 69 3.11 6.20 -15.01
C ASP A 69 4.28 7.12 -15.40
N ASN A 70 3.93 8.26 -16.00
CA ASN A 70 4.86 9.35 -16.25
C ASN A 70 5.22 10.13 -14.98
N ASN A 71 4.51 9.91 -13.86
CA ASN A 71 4.92 10.46 -12.59
C ASN A 71 6.07 9.61 -12.04
N HIS A 72 7.29 10.07 -12.32
CA HIS A 72 8.49 9.73 -11.57
C HIS A 72 8.43 10.26 -10.12
N GLY A 73 7.29 10.12 -9.45
CA GLY A 73 7.01 10.57 -8.09
C GLY A 73 8.03 9.92 -7.16
N HIS A 74 9.09 10.68 -6.90
CA HIS A 74 10.26 10.27 -6.15
C HIS A 74 9.86 9.46 -4.91
N PHE A 75 10.50 8.30 -4.73
CA PHE A 75 10.64 7.65 -3.43
C PHE A 75 11.07 8.64 -2.31
N GLY A 76 11.58 9.83 -2.65
CA GLY A 76 11.92 10.92 -1.74
C GLY A 76 10.80 11.91 -1.36
N LYS A 77 9.62 11.91 -2.00
CA LYS A 77 8.51 12.83 -1.60
C LYS A 77 7.54 12.24 -0.58
N GLY A 78 7.64 10.93 -0.30
CA GLY A 78 6.93 10.31 0.81
C GLY A 78 7.10 8.81 0.77
N GLN A 79 7.76 8.27 1.80
CA GLN A 79 7.59 6.87 2.14
C GLN A 79 6.32 6.74 2.97
N ARG A 80 5.70 5.55 3.00
CA ARG A 80 4.55 5.31 3.88
C ARG A 80 4.87 5.60 5.35
N HIS A 81 6.15 5.46 5.71
CA HIS A 81 6.67 5.62 7.06
C HIS A 81 6.96 7.09 7.42
N VAL A 82 7.50 7.87 6.48
CA VAL A 82 7.85 9.28 6.67
C VAL A 82 7.50 10.04 5.39
N ALA A 83 6.58 11.00 5.51
CA ALA A 83 6.15 11.84 4.41
C ALA A 83 6.28 13.32 4.80
N GLN A 84 6.68 14.13 3.83
CA GLN A 84 6.67 15.58 4.01
C GLN A 84 5.23 16.07 4.09
N VAL A 85 4.98 17.06 4.95
CA VAL A 85 3.69 17.74 5.01
C VAL A 85 3.48 18.50 3.70
N SER A 86 2.35 18.24 3.05
CA SER A 86 1.98 18.93 1.81
C SER A 86 1.05 20.12 2.06
N PHE A 87 0.90 21.01 1.06
CA PHE A 87 -0.13 22.04 1.10
C PHE A 87 -1.55 21.47 1.22
N GLY A 88 -1.80 20.26 0.72
CA GLY A 88 -3.08 19.58 0.90
C GLY A 88 -3.35 19.22 2.37
N ASP A 89 -2.32 18.83 3.13
CA ASP A 89 -2.44 18.56 4.56
C ASP A 89 -2.69 19.84 5.35
N ILE A 90 -2.02 20.94 4.97
CA ILE A 90 -2.26 22.27 5.56
C ILE A 90 -3.70 22.71 5.29
N LYS A 91 -4.23 22.50 4.07
CA LYS A 91 -5.61 22.88 3.75
C LYS A 91 -6.64 22.06 4.53
N LYS A 92 -6.41 20.76 4.71
CA LYS A 92 -7.26 19.91 5.55
C LYS A 92 -7.26 20.38 7.01
N LEU A 93 -6.10 20.78 7.51
CA LEU A 93 -5.97 21.36 8.83
C LEU A 93 -6.75 22.67 8.96
N GLU A 94 -6.58 23.60 8.03
CA GLU A 94 -7.33 24.86 8.02
C GLU A 94 -8.84 24.61 8.08
N ASN A 95 -9.35 23.71 7.25
CA ASN A 95 -10.79 23.38 7.25
C ASN A 95 -11.27 22.82 8.60
N LYS A 96 -10.45 21.98 9.27
CA LYS A 96 -10.77 21.47 10.61
C LYS A 96 -10.74 22.56 11.68
N LEU A 97 -9.77 23.47 11.62
CA LEU A 97 -9.71 24.65 12.50
C LEU A 97 -10.94 25.51 12.37
N ILE A 98 -11.39 25.76 11.14
CA ILE A 98 -12.62 26.51 10.91
C ILE A 98 -13.83 25.76 11.49
N MET A 99 -13.94 24.46 11.21
CA MET A 99 -15.10 23.64 11.61
C MET A 99 -15.23 23.45 13.12
N PHE A 100 -14.11 23.24 13.81
CA PHE A 100 -14.09 22.89 15.24
C PHE A 100 -13.54 24.02 16.12
N SER A 101 -13.36 25.24 15.60
CA SER A 101 -12.76 26.36 16.36
C SER A 101 -13.40 26.54 17.74
N MET A 102 -14.73 26.59 17.78
CA MET A 102 -15.50 26.81 19.01
C MET A 102 -15.38 25.68 20.03
N ASP A 103 -14.94 24.48 19.66
CA ASP A 103 -14.77 23.37 20.58
C ASP A 103 -13.43 23.46 21.33
N PHE A 104 -12.43 24.14 20.75
CA PHE A 104 -11.05 24.13 21.23
C PHE A 104 -10.54 25.50 21.68
N PHE A 105 -11.06 26.57 21.11
CA PHE A 105 -10.61 27.93 21.38
C PHE A 105 -11.71 28.76 22.05
N GLU A 106 -11.29 29.61 22.96
CA GLU A 106 -12.06 30.74 23.48
C GLU A 106 -12.13 31.85 22.41
N GLU A 107 -13.04 32.82 22.55
CA GLU A 107 -13.19 33.92 21.58
C GLU A 107 -11.91 34.76 21.40
N ASN A 108 -11.03 34.78 22.41
CA ASN A 108 -9.74 35.47 22.36
C ASN A 108 -8.63 34.66 21.65
N GLY A 109 -8.93 33.46 21.15
CA GLY A 109 -7.99 32.56 20.48
C GLY A 109 -7.18 31.66 21.41
N ASP A 110 -7.37 31.73 22.73
CA ASP A 110 -6.72 30.81 23.66
C ASP A 110 -7.36 29.43 23.64
N PHE A 111 -6.58 28.38 23.93
CA PHE A 111 -7.16 27.07 24.24
C PHE A 111 -8.08 27.14 25.46
N LYS A 112 -9.23 26.48 25.36
CA LYS A 112 -10.13 26.30 26.50
C LYS A 112 -9.44 25.61 27.67
N LYS A 113 -9.83 25.99 28.89
CA LYS A 113 -9.15 25.56 30.14
C LYS A 113 -9.12 24.05 30.32
N GLU A 114 -10.15 23.33 29.88
CA GLU A 114 -10.25 21.87 29.93
C GLU A 114 -9.22 21.17 29.04
N LEU A 115 -8.77 21.81 27.96
CA LEU A 115 -7.76 21.28 27.04
C LEU A 115 -6.34 21.55 27.54
N LYS A 116 -6.12 22.66 28.25
CA LYS A 116 -4.82 23.00 28.86
C LYS A 116 -4.32 21.95 29.86
N LYS A 117 -5.21 21.10 30.38
CA LYS A 117 -4.88 20.00 31.30
C LYS A 117 -4.50 18.70 30.59
N LYS A 118 -4.71 18.60 29.28
CA LYS A 118 -4.36 17.43 28.48
C LYS A 118 -2.97 17.63 27.85
N PRO A 119 -2.20 16.55 27.61
CA PRO A 119 -1.01 16.64 26.77
C PRO A 119 -1.35 17.28 25.43
N ILE A 120 -0.58 18.29 25.02
CA ILE A 120 -0.81 19.03 23.77
C ILE A 120 -0.69 18.08 22.56
N THR A 121 0.23 17.13 22.65
CA THR A 121 0.44 15.99 21.75
C THR A 121 -0.84 15.19 21.51
N LYS A 122 -1.49 14.73 22.58
CA LYS A 122 -2.77 14.00 22.51
C LYS A 122 -3.91 14.87 21.99
N THR A 123 -3.99 16.13 22.45
CA THR A 123 -5.02 17.08 22.00
C THR A 123 -4.89 17.40 20.52
N MET A 124 -3.66 17.61 20.03
CA MET A 124 -3.36 17.79 18.61
C MET A 124 -3.66 16.51 17.84
N ARG A 125 -3.35 15.32 18.34
CA ARG A 125 -3.72 14.10 17.64
C ARG A 125 -5.23 13.98 17.46
N ASP A 126 -6.00 14.17 18.53
CA ASP A 126 -7.47 14.09 18.53
C ASP A 126 -8.08 15.10 17.55
N PHE A 127 -7.57 16.33 17.55
CA PHE A 127 -8.03 17.42 16.69
C PHE A 127 -7.62 17.22 15.21
N PHE A 128 -6.33 16.99 14.96
CA PHE A 128 -5.75 17.07 13.62
C PHE A 128 -6.02 15.80 12.81
N LEU A 129 -6.03 14.63 13.45
CA LEU A 129 -5.86 13.36 12.74
C LEU A 129 -7.07 12.41 12.82
N ASN A 130 -8.12 12.78 13.56
CA ASN A 130 -9.24 11.90 13.95
C ASN A 130 -8.76 10.75 14.87
N GLN A 131 -9.63 10.23 15.73
CA GLN A 131 -9.28 9.20 16.73
C GLN A 131 -8.64 7.93 16.13
N ASN A 132 -8.89 7.66 14.85
CA ASN A 132 -8.45 6.45 14.16
C ASN A 132 -7.10 6.58 13.41
N SER A 133 -6.43 7.74 13.49
CA SER A 133 -5.13 7.92 12.82
C SER A 133 -3.97 7.75 13.78
N SER A 134 -2.93 7.06 13.30
CA SER A 134 -1.66 6.87 14.00
C SER A 134 -0.55 7.76 13.45
N LYS A 135 -0.89 8.75 12.63
CA LYS A 135 0.08 9.72 12.12
C LYS A 135 0.47 10.73 13.20
N MET A 136 1.56 11.46 12.97
CA MET A 136 2.02 12.54 13.83
C MET A 136 2.74 13.59 12.99
N TYR A 137 2.61 14.85 13.38
CA TYR A 137 3.39 15.94 12.81
C TYR A 137 4.67 16.09 13.62
N VAL A 138 5.80 16.06 12.93
CA VAL A 138 7.14 16.25 13.52
C VAL A 138 7.89 17.32 12.75
N SER A 139 8.67 18.11 13.47
CA SER A 139 9.65 19.04 12.90
C SER A 139 11.04 18.45 13.02
N PHE A 140 11.82 18.52 11.95
CA PHE A 140 13.25 18.22 11.94
C PHE A 140 14.02 19.52 11.78
N ASP A 141 15.01 19.76 12.63
CA ASP A 141 15.95 20.86 12.45
C ASP A 141 17.17 20.35 11.68
N LEU A 142 17.21 20.63 10.38
CA LEU A 142 18.30 20.20 9.50
C LEU A 142 19.56 21.06 9.66
N GLY A 143 19.47 22.23 10.31
CA GLY A 143 20.60 23.14 10.50
C GLY A 143 21.35 22.90 11.81
N MET A 144 20.63 22.45 12.83
CA MET A 144 21.16 22.22 14.19
C MET A 144 21.41 20.75 14.52
N SER A 145 21.04 19.82 13.64
CA SER A 145 21.17 18.39 13.90
C SER A 145 21.72 17.64 12.70
N SER A 146 22.63 16.72 12.97
CA SER A 146 23.07 15.70 12.03
C SER A 146 22.00 14.62 11.82
N ASP A 147 22.13 13.85 10.74
CA ASP A 147 21.24 12.71 10.45
C ASP A 147 21.22 11.70 11.63
N GLU A 148 22.36 11.45 12.28
CA GLU A 148 22.47 10.51 13.40
C GLU A 148 21.75 11.04 14.66
N GLU A 149 21.85 12.34 14.94
CA GLU A 149 21.14 12.97 16.05
C GLU A 149 19.62 12.93 15.83
N ILE A 150 19.17 13.19 14.59
CA ILE A 150 17.76 13.09 14.21
C ILE A 150 17.26 11.65 14.38
N ILE A 151 18.00 10.67 13.86
CA ILE A 151 17.62 9.25 13.96
C ILE A 151 17.60 8.80 15.43
N THR A 152 18.58 9.20 16.23
CA THR A 152 18.66 8.87 17.67
C THR A 152 17.48 9.48 18.43
N ALA A 153 17.16 10.75 18.18
CA ALA A 153 16.01 11.41 18.78
C ALA A 153 14.69 10.72 18.41
N LEU A 154 14.54 10.27 17.16
CA LEU A 154 13.37 9.48 16.75
C LEU A 154 13.31 8.12 17.47
N GLN A 155 14.44 7.43 17.60
CA GLN A 155 14.50 6.13 18.27
C GLN A 155 14.11 6.21 19.75
N THR A 156 14.49 7.29 20.44
CA THR A 156 14.13 7.51 21.84
C THR A 156 12.69 8.00 22.01
N MET A 157 12.21 8.87 21.12
CA MET A 157 10.87 9.46 21.22
C MET A 157 9.74 8.49 20.83
N LEU A 158 9.92 7.64 19.81
CA LEU A 158 8.85 6.78 19.28
C LEU A 158 8.26 5.79 20.31
N PRO A 159 9.04 5.11 21.19
CA PRO A 159 8.49 4.27 22.24
C PRO A 159 7.59 5.01 23.23
N ASP A 160 7.99 6.20 23.67
CA ASP A 160 7.23 7.00 24.64
C ASP A 160 5.92 7.49 24.03
N LEU A 161 5.95 7.96 22.78
CA LEU A 161 4.75 8.38 22.07
C LEU A 161 3.78 7.22 21.80
N ARG A 162 4.28 6.04 21.45
CA ARG A 162 3.43 4.84 21.30
C ARG A 162 2.73 4.49 22.60
N LYS A 163 3.43 4.59 23.72
CA LYS A 163 2.86 4.36 25.05
C LYS A 163 1.81 5.42 25.41
N GLU A 164 2.08 6.70 25.15
CA GLU A 164 1.14 7.79 25.42
C GLU A 164 -0.15 7.68 24.60
N TYR A 165 -0.03 7.24 23.35
CA TYR A 165 -1.16 7.10 22.42
C TYR A 165 -1.81 5.73 22.43
N GLU A 166 -1.31 4.79 23.24
CA GLU A 166 -1.81 3.40 23.32
C GLU A 166 -1.78 2.70 21.94
N ILE A 167 -0.70 2.93 21.17
CA ILE A 167 -0.50 2.37 19.84
C ILE A 167 0.51 1.23 19.91
N ASP A 168 0.05 0.03 19.60
CA ASP A 168 0.93 -1.13 19.50
C ASP A 168 1.90 -1.00 18.31
N PRO A 169 3.17 -1.39 18.48
CA PRO A 169 4.11 -1.44 17.37
C PRO A 169 3.68 -2.51 16.37
N VAL A 170 3.63 -2.13 15.10
CA VAL A 170 3.41 -3.09 14.02
C VAL A 170 4.67 -3.94 13.85
N LYS A 171 4.50 -5.26 13.82
CA LYS A 171 5.59 -6.18 13.46
C LYS A 171 5.91 -6.03 11.98
N THR A 172 7.15 -5.66 11.67
CA THR A 172 7.65 -5.67 10.29
C THR A 172 7.94 -7.10 9.88
N GLU A 173 7.27 -7.60 8.85
CA GLU A 173 7.67 -8.85 8.22
C GLU A 173 8.94 -8.59 7.38
N LYS A 174 10.01 -9.35 7.63
CA LYS A 174 11.22 -9.26 6.82
C LYS A 174 10.99 -9.98 5.51
N ILE A 175 11.09 -9.24 4.40
CA ILE A 175 11.12 -9.80 3.05
C ILE A 175 12.57 -9.80 2.55
N GLY A 176 12.97 -10.88 1.88
CA GLY A 176 14.26 -10.99 1.19
C GLY A 176 14.05 -11.31 -0.29
N LEU A 177 15.14 -11.31 -1.08
CA LEU A 177 15.10 -11.52 -2.53
C LEU A 177 14.30 -12.75 -2.96
N ALA A 178 14.44 -13.89 -2.26
CA ALA A 178 13.68 -15.10 -2.55
C ALA A 178 12.16 -14.90 -2.44
N LYS A 179 11.70 -14.13 -1.44
CA LYS A 179 10.27 -13.85 -1.26
C LYS A 179 9.79 -12.78 -2.24
N ILE A 180 10.62 -11.79 -2.59
CA ILE A 180 10.31 -10.81 -3.65
C ILE A 180 10.08 -11.52 -4.98
N ARG A 181 10.97 -12.45 -5.34
CA ARG A 181 10.85 -13.24 -6.56
C ARG A 181 9.58 -14.09 -6.57
N LYS A 182 9.22 -14.73 -5.44
CA LYS A 182 7.97 -15.49 -5.31
C LYS A 182 6.71 -14.65 -5.60
N LEU A 183 6.75 -13.32 -5.44
CA LEU A 183 5.63 -12.46 -5.83
C LEU A 183 5.36 -12.53 -7.35
N VAL A 184 6.41 -12.69 -8.15
CA VAL A 184 6.32 -12.85 -9.60
C VAL A 184 6.08 -14.31 -9.97
N ASP A 185 6.90 -15.23 -9.46
CA ASP A 185 6.85 -16.65 -9.83
C ASP A 185 5.51 -17.30 -9.45
N TYR A 186 4.89 -16.86 -8.35
CA TYR A 186 3.59 -17.37 -7.90
C TYR A 186 2.41 -16.52 -8.40
N ASN A 187 2.59 -15.76 -9.49
CA ASN A 187 1.52 -15.00 -10.13
C ASN A 187 0.69 -14.16 -9.12
N ILE A 188 1.36 -13.55 -8.13
CA ILE A 188 0.67 -12.82 -7.06
C ILE A 188 -0.01 -11.57 -7.60
N ILE A 189 0.64 -10.81 -8.49
CA ILE A 189 0.01 -9.66 -9.16
C ILE A 189 -1.23 -10.07 -9.98
N PRO A 190 -1.16 -11.07 -10.88
CA PRO A 190 -2.35 -11.57 -11.57
C PRO A 190 -3.47 -12.02 -10.60
N MET A 191 -3.10 -12.66 -9.49
CA MET A 191 -4.07 -13.05 -8.46
C MET A 191 -4.70 -11.84 -7.78
N MET A 192 -3.94 -10.80 -7.46
CA MET A 192 -4.46 -9.55 -6.91
C MET A 192 -5.50 -8.94 -7.85
N ASP A 193 -5.24 -8.94 -9.15
CA ASP A 193 -6.15 -8.38 -10.17
C ASP A 193 -7.43 -9.20 -10.28
N LEU A 194 -7.36 -10.54 -10.18
CA LEU A 194 -8.53 -11.42 -10.09
C LEU A 194 -9.35 -11.17 -8.80
N LEU A 195 -8.69 -10.94 -7.66
CA LEU A 195 -9.36 -10.64 -6.40
C LEU A 195 -10.05 -9.27 -6.44
N ILE A 196 -9.37 -8.23 -6.97
CA ILE A 196 -9.94 -6.90 -7.22
C ILE A 196 -11.16 -7.02 -8.13
N TRP A 197 -11.04 -7.70 -9.27
CA TRP A 197 -12.14 -7.91 -10.20
C TRP A 197 -13.33 -8.61 -9.52
N SER A 198 -13.07 -9.67 -8.75
CA SER A 198 -14.12 -10.42 -8.06
C SER A 198 -14.89 -9.55 -7.08
N LYS A 199 -14.18 -8.65 -6.39
CA LYS A 199 -14.76 -7.70 -5.44
C LYS A 199 -15.57 -6.63 -6.14
N PHE A 200 -15.02 -6.02 -7.19
CA PHE A 200 -15.70 -5.02 -8.01
C PHE A 200 -17.00 -5.57 -8.62
N LYS A 201 -16.96 -6.80 -9.17
CA LYS A 201 -18.13 -7.48 -9.73
C LYS A 201 -19.05 -8.10 -8.69
N LYS A 202 -18.68 -8.08 -7.40
CA LYS A 202 -19.41 -8.69 -6.29
C LYS A 202 -19.68 -10.19 -6.49
N VAL A 203 -18.69 -10.89 -7.06
CA VAL A 203 -18.72 -12.35 -7.31
C VAL A 203 -17.61 -13.06 -6.55
N LYS A 204 -17.78 -14.36 -6.31
CA LYS A 204 -16.74 -15.20 -5.69
C LYS A 204 -16.03 -16.05 -6.74
N ILE A 205 -14.71 -16.04 -6.73
CA ILE A 205 -13.88 -16.98 -7.49
C ILE A 205 -13.39 -18.08 -6.54
N SER A 206 -13.71 -19.33 -6.83
CA SER A 206 -13.21 -20.50 -6.08
C SER A 206 -11.71 -20.69 -6.30
N ASN A 207 -11.02 -21.30 -5.33
CA ASN A 207 -9.58 -21.60 -5.45
C ASN A 207 -9.26 -22.54 -6.62
N MET A 208 -10.14 -23.50 -6.93
CA MET A 208 -10.01 -24.33 -8.13
C MET A 208 -9.98 -23.52 -9.44
N VAL A 209 -10.80 -22.46 -9.54
CA VAL A 209 -10.83 -21.59 -10.72
C VAL A 209 -9.57 -20.73 -10.78
N LEU A 210 -9.12 -20.17 -9.65
CA LEU A 210 -7.86 -19.43 -9.58
C LEU A 210 -6.68 -20.31 -10.02
N SER A 211 -6.58 -21.55 -9.51
CA SER A 211 -5.55 -22.51 -9.89
C SER A 211 -5.51 -22.73 -11.41
N ARG A 212 -6.67 -23.01 -12.02
CA ARG A 212 -6.77 -23.25 -13.47
C ARG A 212 -6.41 -22.04 -14.32
N VAL A 213 -6.75 -20.84 -13.87
CA VAL A 213 -6.55 -19.59 -14.63
C VAL A 213 -5.12 -19.07 -14.48
N LEU A 214 -4.51 -19.24 -13.30
CA LEU A 214 -3.16 -18.77 -13.00
C LEU A 214 -2.08 -19.80 -13.36
N TYR A 215 -2.42 -21.08 -13.44
CA TYR A 215 -1.51 -22.17 -13.75
C TYR A 215 -2.15 -23.12 -14.78
N PRO A 216 -2.40 -22.65 -16.02
CA PRO A 216 -3.01 -23.47 -17.06
C PRO A 216 -2.06 -24.57 -17.59
N ASP A 217 -0.75 -24.36 -17.45
CA ASP A 217 0.28 -25.31 -17.87
C ASP A 217 0.71 -26.19 -16.68
N PHE A 218 0.45 -27.49 -16.79
CA PHE A 218 0.77 -28.49 -15.76
C PHE A 218 2.20 -29.04 -15.88
N THR A 219 3.03 -28.49 -16.78
CA THR A 219 4.40 -28.96 -17.02
C THR A 219 5.43 -28.41 -16.03
N GLN A 220 5.12 -27.31 -15.34
CA GLN A 220 5.89 -26.76 -14.20
C GLN A 220 5.17 -27.08 -12.88
N GLU A 221 5.78 -26.78 -11.71
CA GLU A 221 5.23 -27.07 -10.37
C GLU A 221 3.69 -26.94 -10.34
N ILE A 222 2.99 -28.05 -10.14
CA ILE A 222 1.52 -28.08 -10.22
C ILE A 222 0.94 -27.37 -8.99
N ARG A 223 0.60 -26.09 -9.15
CA ARG A 223 -0.06 -25.28 -8.11
C ARG A 223 -1.57 -25.51 -8.11
N GLY A 224 -1.97 -26.60 -7.47
CA GLY A 224 -3.37 -26.98 -7.26
C GLY A 224 -4.14 -26.10 -6.26
N GLU A 225 -5.40 -26.45 -6.02
CA GLU A 225 -6.32 -25.72 -5.13
C GLU A 225 -5.75 -25.51 -3.71
N ASP A 226 -5.06 -26.50 -3.15
CA ASP A 226 -4.46 -26.41 -1.82
C ASP A 226 -3.33 -25.36 -1.76
N HIS A 227 -2.50 -25.26 -2.80
CA HIS A 227 -1.45 -24.23 -2.88
C HIS A 227 -2.04 -22.82 -2.95
N ILE A 228 -3.12 -22.65 -3.72
CA ILE A 228 -3.86 -21.39 -3.79
C ILE A 228 -4.40 -21.01 -2.41
N LYS A 229 -5.05 -21.98 -1.74
CA LYS A 229 -5.70 -21.77 -0.44
C LYS A 229 -4.70 -21.41 0.65
N ASP A 230 -3.60 -22.15 0.73
CA ASP A 230 -2.69 -22.10 1.88
C ASP A 230 -1.55 -21.10 1.68
N THR A 231 -1.23 -20.73 0.44
CA THR A 231 -0.09 -19.84 0.12
C THR A 231 -0.48 -18.64 -0.74
N ASP A 232 -0.92 -18.86 -1.98
CA ASP A 232 -0.91 -17.80 -2.99
C ASP A 232 -1.98 -16.73 -2.71
N ARG A 233 -3.22 -17.16 -2.43
CA ARG A 233 -4.31 -16.24 -2.06
C ARG A 233 -3.99 -15.48 -0.78
N PRO A 234 -3.56 -16.12 0.34
CA PRO A 234 -3.13 -15.38 1.52
C PRO A 234 -2.04 -14.35 1.24
N VAL A 235 -1.08 -14.63 0.36
CA VAL A 235 -0.02 -13.67 -0.01
C VAL A 235 -0.59 -12.51 -0.85
N ALA A 236 -1.48 -12.78 -1.81
CA ALA A 236 -2.16 -11.74 -2.58
C ALA A 236 -3.04 -10.85 -1.68
N GLU A 237 -3.81 -11.42 -0.76
CA GLU A 237 -4.65 -10.68 0.20
C GLU A 237 -3.81 -9.80 1.13
N LYS A 238 -2.70 -10.32 1.68
CA LYS A 238 -1.74 -9.50 2.45
C LYS A 238 -1.14 -8.38 1.64
N SER A 239 -0.92 -8.61 0.35
CA SER A 239 -0.37 -7.60 -0.56
C SER A 239 -1.39 -6.49 -0.84
N LEU A 240 -2.66 -6.85 -1.04
CA LEU A 240 -3.77 -5.90 -1.20
C LEU A 240 -4.01 -5.07 0.08
N ASN A 241 -3.74 -5.64 1.25
CA ASN A 241 -3.83 -4.94 2.54
C ASN A 241 -2.56 -4.11 2.88
N GLY A 242 -1.59 -4.03 1.96
CA GLY A 242 -0.38 -3.21 2.11
C GLY A 242 0.70 -3.76 3.06
N GLU A 243 0.57 -5.00 3.55
CA GLU A 243 1.63 -5.64 4.35
C GLU A 243 2.89 -5.89 3.51
N THR A 244 2.71 -6.45 2.31
CA THR A 244 3.81 -6.74 1.38
C THR A 244 4.48 -5.45 0.91
N THR A 245 3.70 -4.44 0.52
CA THR A 245 4.21 -3.12 0.11
C THR A 245 5.08 -2.49 1.19
N ARG A 246 4.62 -2.47 2.46
CA ARG A 246 5.42 -2.00 3.62
C ARG A 246 6.73 -2.75 3.79
N SER A 247 6.67 -4.07 3.68
CA SER A 247 7.84 -4.93 3.88
C SER A 247 8.87 -4.71 2.77
N LEU A 248 8.39 -4.49 1.54
CA LEU A 248 9.22 -4.18 0.38
C LEU A 248 9.82 -2.77 0.46
N GLU A 249 9.08 -1.76 0.92
CA GLU A 249 9.62 -0.41 1.19
C GLU A 249 10.77 -0.46 2.18
N TYR A 250 10.61 -1.23 3.27
CA TYR A 250 11.68 -1.43 4.24
C TYR A 250 12.90 -2.12 3.60
N PHE A 251 12.69 -3.19 2.83
CA PHE A 251 13.77 -3.87 2.09
C PHE A 251 14.51 -2.91 1.16
N ILE A 252 13.77 -2.12 0.37
CA ILE A 252 14.31 -1.12 -0.55
C ILE A 252 15.15 -0.09 0.21
N SER A 253 14.66 0.44 1.33
CA SER A 253 15.39 1.45 2.11
C SER A 253 16.75 0.96 2.60
N LYS A 254 16.89 -0.35 2.86
CA LYS A 254 18.14 -0.99 3.28
C LYS A 254 19.02 -1.45 2.12
N ASN A 255 18.46 -1.59 0.92
CA ASN A 255 19.12 -2.16 -0.25
C ASN A 255 18.91 -1.28 -1.50
N SER A 256 19.10 0.03 -1.35
CA SER A 256 18.82 1.01 -2.42
C SER A 256 19.62 0.75 -3.70
N HIS A 257 20.80 0.12 -3.60
CA HIS A 257 21.61 -0.31 -4.75
C HIS A 257 20.93 -1.38 -5.62
N LEU A 258 19.93 -2.11 -5.10
CA LEU A 258 19.18 -3.14 -5.83
C LEU A 258 17.90 -2.60 -6.51
N LEU A 259 17.56 -1.32 -6.29
CA LEU A 259 16.28 -0.72 -6.72
C LEU A 259 15.95 -0.94 -8.20
N ASN A 260 16.95 -0.78 -9.05
CA ASN A 260 16.81 -0.80 -10.51
C ASN A 260 17.24 -2.14 -11.12
N ILE A 261 17.52 -3.15 -10.31
CA ILE A 261 17.86 -4.49 -10.81
C ILE A 261 16.56 -5.21 -11.20
N PRO A 262 16.44 -5.72 -12.44
CA PRO A 262 15.33 -6.54 -12.88
C PRO A 262 15.19 -7.81 -12.03
N ILE A 263 13.95 -8.21 -11.73
CA ILE A 263 13.66 -9.39 -10.90
C ILE A 263 14.23 -10.68 -11.52
N SER A 264 14.25 -10.76 -12.85
CA SER A 264 14.85 -11.87 -13.59
C SER A 264 16.34 -12.07 -13.32
N GLU A 265 17.06 -11.07 -12.82
CA GLU A 265 18.50 -11.16 -12.56
C GLU A 265 18.84 -11.80 -11.22
N PHE A 266 17.86 -12.04 -10.35
CA PHE A 266 18.09 -12.66 -9.03
C PHE A 266 18.33 -14.19 -9.08
N GLY A 267 18.93 -14.69 -10.17
CA GLY A 267 19.28 -16.11 -10.42
C GLY A 267 18.07 -17.00 -10.71
N THR A 268 18.27 -18.29 -10.94
CA THR A 268 17.25 -19.38 -10.79
C THR A 268 17.68 -20.24 -9.61
N PHE A 269 16.75 -20.64 -8.75
CA PHE A 269 17.05 -21.67 -7.73
C PHE A 269 16.91 -23.05 -8.36
#